data_AF-A0A2J8SY08-F1
#
_entry.id   AF-A0A2J8SY08-F1
#
_cell.length_a   1.000
_cell.length_b   1.000
_cell.length_c   1.000
_cell.angle_alpha   90.00
_cell.angle_beta   90.00
_cell.angle_gamma   90.00
#
_symmetry.space_group_name_H-M   'P 1'
#
loop_
_entity.id
_entity.type
_entity.pdbx_description
1 polymer ?
#
loop_
_entity_poly.entity_id
_entity_poly.type
_entity_poly.pdbx_seq_one_letter_code
_entity_poly.pdbx_strand_id
1 'polypeptide(L)'
;MELTIFILRLAIYILAFPMYLLNFLGLWSWICKKWFPYFLVRFTVMYNEQMASKKQELFSNLQEFAGPSGKLSLLEVGCGTGANFRFYPPGCRVTCIDPNPNFEKFLIKSIAENRHLQFERFVVAAGENMHQVADGSVDVVVCTLVLCSVKNQEQILREVCRVLRPGGAFYFMEHVAAER
;
A
#
# COMPACT_ATOMS: atom_id res chain seq x y z
N MET A 1 27.05 30.12 22.22
CA MET A 1 26.88 28.88 21.42
C MET A 1 26.19 27.80 22.25
N GLU A 2 26.76 27.38 23.39
CA GLU A 2 26.17 26.36 24.29
C GLU A 2 24.75 26.67 24.77
N LEU A 3 24.49 27.88 25.28
CA LEU A 3 23.14 28.27 25.76
C LEU A 3 22.09 28.23 24.64
N THR A 4 22.47 28.64 23.42
CA THR A 4 21.59 28.60 22.24
C THR A 4 21.26 27.17 21.86
N ILE A 5 22.24 26.26 21.84
CA ILE A 5 22.03 24.84 21.56
C ILE A 5 21.12 24.22 22.62
N PHE A 6 21.30 24.57 23.89
CA PHE A 6 20.45 24.10 24.98
C PHE A 6 18.99 24.56 24.83
N ILE A 7 18.77 25.84 24.54
CA ILE A 7 17.42 26.39 24.31
C ILE A 7 16.75 25.70 23.11
N LEU A 8 17.49 25.49 22.01
CA LEU A 8 16.97 24.79 20.83
C LEU A 8 16.60 23.34 21.14
N ARG A 9 17.43 22.61 21.89
CA ARG A 9 17.11 21.24 22.33
C ARG A 9 15.85 21.20 23.20
N LEU A 10 15.74 22.12 24.16
CA LEU A 10 14.56 22.22 25.03
C LEU A 10 13.30 22.51 24.22
N ALA A 11 13.37 23.42 23.25
CA ALA A 11 12.27 23.71 22.35
C ALA A 11 11.84 22.48 21.55
N ILE A 12 12.79 21.71 21.00
CA ILE A 12 12.51 20.45 20.30
C ILE A 12 11.82 19.44 21.23
N TYR A 13 12.30 19.28 22.46
CA TYR A 13 11.66 18.38 23.42
C TYR A 13 10.23 18.81 23.77
N ILE A 14 9.99 20.10 24.00
CA ILE A 14 8.65 20.62 24.26
C ILE A 14 7.72 20.38 23.07
N LEU A 15 8.21 20.62 21.85
CA LEU A 15 7.43 20.39 20.62
C LEU A 15 7.15 18.90 20.37
N ALA A 16 8.10 18.02 20.70
CA ALA A 16 7.95 16.58 20.52
C ALA A 16 7.19 15.90 21.68
N PHE A 17 7.14 16.53 22.86
CA PHE A 17 6.53 15.97 24.06
C PHE A 17 5.09 15.48 23.86
N PRO A 18 4.18 16.22 23.18
CA PRO A 18 2.84 15.71 22.89
C PRO A 18 2.85 14.39 22.11
N MET A 19 3.77 14.23 21.14
CA MET A 19 3.88 12.98 20.39
C MET A 19 4.37 11.84 21.28
N TYR A 20 5.38 12.08 22.12
CA TYR A 20 5.87 11.09 23.08
C TYR A 20 4.81 10.71 24.12
N LEU A 21 4.06 11.69 24.62
CA LEU A 21 2.97 11.47 25.57
C LEU A 21 1.85 10.65 24.93
N LEU A 22 1.41 11.00 23.72
CA LEU A 22 0.42 10.22 22.98
C LEU A 22 0.90 8.81 22.68
N ASN A 23 2.20 8.62 22.41
CA ASN A 23 2.79 7.31 22.20
C ASN A 23 2.81 6.48 23.49
N PHE A 24 3.21 7.10 24.61
CA PHE A 24 3.18 6.49 25.94
C PHE A 24 1.75 6.07 26.35
N LEU A 25 0.75 6.90 26.04
CA LEU A 25 -0.67 6.61 26.28
C LEU A 25 -1.26 5.60 25.27
N GLY A 26 -0.49 5.12 24.28
CA GLY A 26 -0.96 4.21 23.24
C GLY A 26 -1.88 4.83 22.18
N LEU A 27 -2.21 6.11 22.30
CA LEU A 27 -3.13 6.84 21.42
C LEU A 27 -2.48 7.25 20.08
N TRP A 28 -1.16 7.37 20.05
CA TRP A 28 -0.42 7.85 18.88
C TRP A 28 -0.70 7.03 17.62
N SER A 29 -0.62 5.70 17.73
CA SER A 29 -0.82 4.80 16.59
C SER A 29 -2.21 4.97 15.96
N TRP A 30 -3.24 5.13 16.78
CA TRP A 30 -4.61 5.34 16.33
C TRP A 30 -4.79 6.71 15.66
N ILE A 31 -4.25 7.77 16.27
CA ILE A 31 -4.28 9.13 15.69
C ILE A 31 -3.57 9.12 14.33
N CYS A 32 -2.34 8.59 14.26
CA CYS A 32 -1.60 8.49 13.01
C CYS A 32 -2.39 7.75 11.94
N LYS A 33 -2.93 6.55 12.23
CA LYS A 33 -3.74 5.79 11.27
C LYS A 33 -4.96 6.56 10.77
N LYS A 34 -5.59 7.36 11.62
CA LYS A 34 -6.79 8.13 11.25
C LYS A 34 -6.49 9.29 10.30
N TRP A 35 -5.39 10.00 10.54
CA TRP A 35 -5.00 11.17 9.76
C TRP A 35 -4.15 10.84 8.53
N PHE A 36 -3.37 9.76 8.59
CA PHE A 36 -2.45 9.35 7.53
C PHE A 36 -3.10 9.23 6.15
N PRO A 37 -4.30 8.64 5.97
CA PRO A 37 -4.95 8.59 4.67
C PRO A 37 -5.24 9.95 4.05
N TYR A 38 -5.62 10.95 4.85
CA TYR A 38 -5.90 12.31 4.37
C TYR A 38 -4.63 13.02 3.93
N PHE A 39 -3.54 12.81 4.68
CA PHE A 39 -2.22 13.28 4.28
C PHE A 39 -1.80 12.59 2.97
N LEU A 40 -1.89 11.27 2.92
CA LEU A 40 -1.47 10.46 1.79
C LEU A 40 -2.20 10.87 0.50
N VAL A 41 -3.52 11.08 0.52
CA VAL A 41 -4.27 11.55 -0.66
C VAL A 41 -3.66 12.80 -1.29
N ARG A 42 -3.17 13.75 -0.48
CA ARG A 42 -2.60 15.00 -1.01
C ARG A 42 -1.24 14.79 -1.68
N PHE A 43 -0.40 13.93 -1.10
CA PHE A 43 0.94 13.64 -1.64
C PHE A 43 0.89 12.68 -2.83
N THR A 44 -0.03 11.71 -2.78
CA THR A 44 -0.18 10.66 -3.77
C THR A 44 -0.53 11.20 -5.16
N VAL A 45 -1.27 12.31 -5.27
CA VAL A 45 -1.60 12.90 -6.58
C VAL A 45 -0.34 13.30 -7.35
N MET A 46 0.53 14.11 -6.73
CA MET A 46 1.76 14.59 -7.37
C MET A 46 2.70 13.44 -7.74
N TYR A 47 2.89 12.49 -6.82
CA TYR A 47 3.75 11.33 -7.07
C TYR A 47 3.20 10.43 -8.17
N ASN A 48 1.88 10.19 -8.18
CA ASN A 48 1.24 9.36 -9.20
C ASN A 48 1.34 9.94 -10.60
N GLU A 49 1.27 11.26 -10.75
CA GLU A 49 1.45 11.90 -12.05
C GLU A 49 2.87 11.67 -12.58
N GLN A 50 3.88 11.84 -11.73
CA GLN A 50 5.27 11.60 -12.10
C GLN A 50 5.56 10.14 -12.46
N MET A 51 4.94 9.20 -11.75
CA MET A 51 5.15 7.76 -11.97
C MET A 51 4.16 7.13 -12.95
N ALA A 52 3.26 7.91 -13.56
CA ALA A 52 2.17 7.37 -14.37
C ALA A 52 2.68 6.53 -15.56
N SER A 53 3.70 7.00 -16.27
CA SER A 53 4.30 6.26 -17.39
C SER A 53 4.95 4.96 -16.93
N LYS A 54 5.65 4.99 -15.80
CA LYS A 54 6.29 3.80 -15.21
C LYS A 54 5.27 2.78 -14.69
N LYS A 55 4.18 3.23 -14.10
CA LYS A 55 3.07 2.35 -13.71
C LYS A 55 2.39 1.73 -14.94
N GLN A 56 2.15 2.53 -15.98
CA GLN A 56 1.56 2.03 -17.23
C GLN A 56 2.47 0.98 -17.91
N GLU A 57 3.77 1.21 -17.95
CA GLU A 57 4.77 0.26 -18.45
C GLU A 57 4.79 -1.01 -17.59
N LEU A 58 4.90 -0.86 -16.26
CA LEU A 58 4.93 -1.96 -15.30
C LEU A 58 3.71 -2.87 -15.41
N PHE A 59 2.52 -2.31 -15.60
CA PHE A 59 1.26 -3.05 -15.61
C PHE A 59 0.78 -3.46 -17.00
N SER A 60 1.57 -3.19 -18.05
CA SER A 60 1.17 -3.36 -19.46
C SER A 60 0.83 -4.81 -19.83
N ASN A 61 1.48 -5.79 -19.20
CA ASN A 61 1.29 -7.21 -19.49
C ASN A 61 0.46 -7.96 -18.42
N LEU A 62 -0.21 -7.26 -17.50
CA LEU A 62 -1.01 -7.89 -16.43
C LEU A 62 -2.02 -8.92 -16.98
N GLN A 63 -2.64 -8.61 -18.12
CA GLN A 63 -3.69 -9.45 -18.71
C GLN A 63 -3.18 -10.82 -19.18
N GLU A 64 -1.88 -10.96 -19.44
CA GLU A 64 -1.26 -12.23 -19.87
C GLU A 64 -1.32 -13.30 -18.77
N PHE A 65 -1.45 -12.87 -17.50
CA PHE A 65 -1.52 -13.76 -16.34
C PHE A 65 -2.94 -14.17 -15.98
N ALA A 66 -3.96 -13.77 -16.75
CA ALA A 66 -5.33 -14.19 -16.49
C ALA A 66 -5.43 -15.72 -16.50
N GLY A 67 -6.05 -16.28 -15.46
CA GLY A 67 -6.29 -17.72 -15.38
C GLY A 67 -7.25 -18.23 -16.47
N PRO A 68 -7.53 -19.55 -16.51
CA PRO A 68 -8.39 -20.16 -17.53
C PRO A 68 -9.80 -19.56 -17.67
N SER A 69 -10.29 -18.88 -16.63
CA SER A 69 -11.56 -18.15 -16.65
C SER A 69 -11.55 -16.90 -17.54
N GLY A 70 -10.38 -16.48 -18.05
CA GLY A 70 -10.17 -15.23 -18.78
C GLY A 70 -10.23 -13.97 -17.92
N LYS A 71 -10.63 -14.08 -16.65
CA LYS A 71 -10.68 -12.97 -15.69
C LYS A 71 -9.47 -13.01 -14.78
N LEU A 72 -8.71 -11.91 -14.77
CA LEU A 72 -7.56 -11.70 -13.91
C LEU A 72 -8.01 -11.47 -12.46
N SER A 73 -7.47 -12.23 -11.51
CA SER A 73 -7.62 -12.03 -10.07
C SER A 73 -6.34 -11.43 -9.49
N LEU A 74 -6.44 -10.21 -8.97
CA LEU A 74 -5.33 -9.40 -8.49
C LEU A 74 -5.47 -9.12 -7.00
N LEU A 75 -4.39 -9.32 -6.26
CA LEU A 75 -4.24 -8.86 -4.89
C LEU A 75 -3.40 -7.57 -4.85
N GLU A 76 -4.02 -6.47 -4.43
CA GLU A 76 -3.34 -5.20 -4.15
C GLU A 76 -2.87 -5.19 -2.70
N VAL A 77 -1.57 -5.29 -2.48
CA VAL A 77 -0.96 -5.23 -1.15
C VAL A 77 -0.58 -3.78 -0.83
N GLY A 78 -0.99 -3.29 0.34
CA GLY A 78 -0.81 -1.90 0.75
C GLY A 78 -1.56 -0.93 -0.16
N CYS A 79 -2.85 -1.21 -0.38
CA CYS A 79 -3.65 -0.51 -1.40
C CYS A 79 -3.79 1.00 -1.18
N GLY A 80 -3.61 1.48 0.07
CA GLY A 80 -3.74 2.89 0.40
C GLY A 80 -5.03 3.50 -0.17
N THR A 81 -4.89 4.49 -1.04
CA THR A 81 -6.02 5.20 -1.67
C THR A 81 -6.43 4.63 -3.03
N GLY A 82 -5.92 3.46 -3.43
CA GLY A 82 -6.22 2.83 -4.72
C GLY A 82 -5.50 3.50 -5.90
N ALA A 83 -4.24 3.90 -5.70
CA ALA A 83 -3.46 4.69 -6.66
C ALA A 83 -3.17 3.98 -7.99
N ASN A 84 -3.23 2.65 -8.01
CA ASN A 84 -2.86 1.84 -9.18
C ASN A 84 -4.07 1.46 -10.07
N PHE A 85 -5.30 1.63 -9.59
CA PHE A 85 -6.50 1.10 -10.22
C PHE A 85 -6.71 1.56 -11.67
N ARG A 86 -6.34 2.81 -11.98
CA ARG A 86 -6.42 3.36 -13.34
C ARG A 86 -5.54 2.65 -14.38
N PHE A 87 -4.56 1.88 -13.95
CA PHE A 87 -3.60 1.19 -14.82
C PHE A 87 -3.93 -0.30 -15.01
N TYR A 88 -4.92 -0.82 -14.28
CA TYR A 88 -5.30 -2.23 -14.36
C TYR A 88 -6.25 -2.51 -15.52
N PRO A 89 -6.14 -3.70 -16.14
CA PRO A 89 -6.96 -4.04 -17.29
C PRO A 89 -8.45 -4.13 -16.91
N PRO A 90 -9.36 -3.80 -17.85
CA PRO A 90 -10.80 -3.95 -17.63
C PRO A 90 -11.22 -5.37 -17.25
N GLY A 91 -12.19 -5.51 -16.35
CA GLY A 91 -12.73 -6.79 -15.91
C GLY A 91 -11.88 -7.53 -14.87
N CYS A 92 -10.73 -6.98 -14.48
CA CYS A 92 -9.90 -7.52 -13.41
C CYS A 92 -10.65 -7.50 -12.07
N ARG A 93 -10.59 -8.61 -11.34
CA ARG A 93 -11.09 -8.76 -9.98
C ARG A 93 -10.02 -8.33 -9.00
N VAL A 94 -10.29 -7.33 -8.18
CA VAL A 94 -9.30 -6.74 -7.28
C VAL A 94 -9.73 -6.97 -5.83
N THR A 95 -8.90 -7.72 -5.10
CA THR A 95 -8.93 -7.77 -3.63
C THR A 95 -7.83 -6.85 -3.10
N CYS A 96 -8.13 -6.04 -2.09
CA CYS A 96 -7.17 -5.12 -1.47
C CYS A 96 -6.84 -5.54 -0.05
N ILE A 97 -5.58 -5.38 0.37
CA ILE A 97 -5.15 -5.60 1.75
C ILE A 97 -4.33 -4.40 2.26
N ASP A 98 -4.69 -3.88 3.44
CA ASP A 98 -3.96 -2.80 4.10
C ASP A 98 -4.17 -2.84 5.63
N PRO A 99 -3.14 -2.60 6.46
CA PRO A 99 -3.28 -2.64 7.93
C PRO A 99 -4.08 -1.46 8.50
N ASN A 100 -4.39 -0.43 7.71
CA ASN A 100 -5.13 0.74 8.16
C ASN A 100 -6.58 0.73 7.62
N PRO A 101 -7.58 0.48 8.49
CA PRO A 101 -8.99 0.42 8.08
C PRO A 101 -9.53 1.75 7.54
N ASN A 102 -8.88 2.87 7.88
CA ASN A 102 -9.35 4.21 7.49
C ASN A 102 -9.17 4.50 5.98
N PHE A 103 -8.52 3.61 5.23
CA PHE A 103 -8.39 3.70 3.79
C PHE A 103 -9.67 3.31 3.02
N GLU A 104 -10.56 2.52 3.63
CA GLU A 104 -11.74 1.97 2.96
C GLU A 104 -12.56 3.04 2.22
N LYS A 105 -12.86 4.17 2.86
CA LYS A 105 -13.61 5.27 2.22
C LYS A 105 -12.92 5.87 0.99
N PHE A 106 -11.58 5.87 0.96
CA PHE A 106 -10.80 6.36 -0.18
C PHE A 106 -10.77 5.33 -1.30
N LEU A 107 -10.68 4.04 -0.95
CA LEU A 107 -10.82 2.95 -1.91
C LEU A 107 -12.19 2.99 -2.59
N ILE A 108 -13.28 3.13 -1.83
CA ILE A 108 -14.63 3.25 -2.39
C ILE A 108 -14.71 4.38 -3.42
N LYS A 109 -14.11 5.54 -3.12
CA LYS A 109 -14.05 6.66 -4.06
C LYS A 109 -13.23 6.30 -5.31
N SER A 110 -12.04 5.72 -5.16
CA SER A 110 -11.20 5.31 -6.28
C SER A 110 -11.90 4.25 -7.16
N ILE A 111 -12.61 3.29 -6.56
CA ILE A 111 -13.38 2.28 -7.28
C ILE A 111 -14.52 2.93 -8.10
N ALA A 112 -15.21 3.93 -7.54
CA ALA A 112 -16.25 4.65 -8.25
C ALA A 112 -15.73 5.42 -9.49
N GLU A 113 -14.46 5.83 -9.46
CA GLU A 113 -13.73 6.47 -10.56
C GLU A 113 -13.16 5.43 -11.56
N ASN A 114 -12.97 4.18 -11.14
CA ASN A 114 -12.36 3.08 -11.91
C ASN A 114 -13.36 1.94 -12.16
N ARG A 115 -14.51 2.26 -12.74
CA ARG A 115 -15.64 1.32 -12.95
C ARG A 115 -15.35 0.15 -13.89
N HIS A 116 -14.22 0.17 -14.60
CA HIS A 116 -13.77 -0.95 -15.41
C HIS A 116 -13.29 -2.13 -14.56
N LEU A 117 -13.05 -1.94 -13.26
CA LEU A 117 -12.62 -2.99 -12.33
C LEU A 117 -13.80 -3.66 -11.61
N GLN A 118 -13.60 -4.92 -11.22
CA GLN A 118 -14.49 -5.65 -10.33
C GLN A 118 -13.87 -5.67 -8.93
N PHE A 119 -14.27 -4.75 -8.05
CA PHE A 119 -13.79 -4.76 -6.67
C PHE A 119 -14.44 -5.90 -5.88
N GLU A 120 -13.63 -6.79 -5.31
CA GLU A 120 -14.13 -7.94 -4.55
C GLU A 120 -14.30 -7.61 -3.07
N ARG A 121 -13.23 -7.17 -2.41
CA ARG A 121 -13.24 -6.84 -0.97
C ARG A 121 -12.00 -6.07 -0.54
N PHE A 122 -12.12 -5.43 0.62
CA PHE A 122 -11.02 -4.86 1.39
C PHE A 122 -10.75 -5.71 2.64
N VAL A 123 -9.50 -6.10 2.84
CA VAL A 123 -9.03 -6.90 3.97
C VAL A 123 -8.15 -6.02 4.86
N VAL A 124 -8.55 -5.87 6.12
CA VAL A 124 -7.74 -5.14 7.11
C VAL A 124 -6.71 -6.09 7.72
N ALA A 125 -5.52 -6.17 7.11
CA ALA A 125 -4.41 -6.95 7.63
C ALA A 125 -3.05 -6.41 7.15
N ALA A 126 -1.98 -6.83 7.81
CA ALA A 126 -0.62 -6.53 7.38
C ALA A 126 -0.23 -7.42 6.19
N GLY A 127 0.61 -6.92 5.28
CA GLY A 127 1.08 -7.73 4.15
C GLY A 127 1.94 -8.92 4.59
N GLU A 128 2.59 -8.83 5.76
CA GLU A 128 3.31 -9.94 6.38
C GLU A 128 2.39 -11.06 6.92
N ASN A 129 1.07 -10.84 6.93
CA ASN A 129 0.07 -11.83 7.36
C ASN A 129 -1.24 -11.68 6.58
N MET A 130 -1.33 -12.37 5.45
CA MET A 130 -2.47 -12.41 4.54
C MET A 130 -3.35 -13.65 4.77
N HIS A 131 -3.51 -14.12 6.02
CA HIS A 131 -4.28 -15.33 6.37
C HIS A 131 -5.74 -15.36 5.85
N GLN A 132 -6.32 -14.20 5.53
CA GLN A 132 -7.67 -14.11 4.93
C GLN A 132 -7.68 -14.29 3.41
N VAL A 133 -6.51 -14.41 2.78
CA VAL A 133 -6.30 -14.72 1.36
C VAL A 133 -5.82 -16.16 1.25
N ALA A 134 -6.53 -16.96 0.45
CA ALA A 134 -6.24 -18.39 0.32
C ALA A 134 -4.95 -18.66 -0.47
N ASP A 135 -4.37 -19.82 -0.23
CA ASP A 135 -3.19 -20.30 -0.96
C ASP A 135 -3.52 -20.48 -2.44
N GLY A 136 -2.62 -20.07 -3.32
CA GLY A 136 -2.77 -20.22 -4.76
C GLY A 136 -4.05 -19.61 -5.36
N SER A 137 -4.65 -18.62 -4.69
CA SER A 137 -5.98 -18.12 -5.06
C SER A 137 -5.96 -16.91 -6.01
N VAL A 138 -4.80 -16.28 -6.22
CA VAL A 138 -4.70 -15.07 -7.08
C VAL A 138 -3.73 -15.29 -8.24
N ASP A 139 -4.04 -14.63 -9.36
CA ASP A 139 -3.22 -14.66 -10.57
C ASP A 139 -2.01 -13.72 -10.44
N VAL A 140 -2.25 -12.55 -9.85
CA VAL A 140 -1.25 -11.49 -9.69
C VAL A 140 -1.28 -10.92 -8.29
N VAL A 141 -0.11 -10.61 -7.75
CA VAL A 141 0.05 -9.75 -6.57
C VAL A 141 0.77 -8.47 -7.00
N VAL A 142 0.23 -7.32 -6.62
CA VAL A 142 0.86 -6.01 -6.82
C VAL A 142 1.24 -5.40 -5.47
N CYS A 143 2.46 -4.85 -5.41
CA CYS A 143 3.02 -4.23 -4.21
C CYS A 143 3.80 -2.97 -4.61
N THR A 144 3.23 -1.78 -4.43
CA THR A 144 3.91 -0.52 -4.79
C THR A 144 4.08 0.40 -3.59
N LEU A 145 5.33 0.76 -3.27
CA LEU A 145 5.70 1.60 -2.13
C LEU A 145 5.24 1.02 -0.78
N VAL A 146 5.41 -0.29 -0.60
CA VAL A 146 4.98 -1.02 0.59
C VAL A 146 6.15 -1.74 1.25
N LEU A 147 7.02 -2.39 0.48
CA LEU A 147 8.15 -3.15 1.02
C LEU A 147 9.13 -2.27 1.81
N CYS A 148 9.18 -0.96 1.55
CA CYS A 148 9.95 -0.01 2.34
C CYS A 148 9.35 0.32 3.72
N SER A 149 8.13 -0.12 4.03
CA SER A 149 7.39 0.22 5.25
C SER A 149 6.98 -0.98 6.10
N VAL A 150 7.20 -2.20 5.62
CA VAL A 150 6.95 -3.44 6.37
C VAL A 150 8.02 -3.69 7.43
N LYS A 151 7.68 -4.46 8.46
CA LYS A 151 8.64 -4.88 9.51
C LYS A 151 9.54 -6.00 9.03
N ASN A 152 9.03 -6.87 8.15
CA ASN A 152 9.76 -8.04 7.67
C ASN A 152 9.45 -8.28 6.17
N GLN A 153 10.40 -7.90 5.31
CA GLN A 153 10.30 -8.06 3.85
C GLN A 153 10.29 -9.54 3.44
N GLU A 154 11.04 -10.40 4.13
CA GLU A 154 11.05 -11.83 3.81
C GLU A 154 9.68 -12.47 4.10
N GLN A 155 9.03 -12.07 5.19
CA GLN A 155 7.72 -12.60 5.57
C GLN A 155 6.62 -12.21 4.58
N ILE A 156 6.57 -10.96 4.13
CA ILE A 156 5.61 -10.55 3.09
C ILE A 156 5.91 -11.26 1.77
N LEU A 157 7.17 -11.46 1.38
CA LEU A 157 7.51 -12.19 0.16
C LEU A 157 7.09 -13.67 0.23
N ARG A 158 7.18 -14.31 1.42
CA ARG A 158 6.63 -15.65 1.63
C ARG A 158 5.11 -15.69 1.45
N GLU A 159 4.40 -14.70 1.98
CA GLU A 159 2.95 -14.57 1.79
C GLU A 159 2.59 -14.34 0.32
N VAL A 160 3.33 -13.49 -0.39
CA VAL A 160 3.18 -13.27 -1.84
C VAL A 160 3.32 -14.61 -2.58
N CYS A 161 4.37 -15.39 -2.30
CA CYS A 161 4.55 -16.70 -2.92
C CYS A 161 3.42 -17.68 -2.56
N ARG A 162 2.91 -17.65 -1.34
CA ARG A 162 1.82 -18.54 -0.88
C ARG A 162 0.50 -18.26 -1.60
N VAL A 163 0.11 -16.99 -1.73
CA VAL A 163 -1.20 -16.62 -2.30
C VAL A 163 -1.22 -16.71 -3.82
N LEU A 164 -0.06 -16.58 -4.48
CA LEU A 164 0.06 -16.73 -5.92
C LEU A 164 -0.20 -18.17 -6.34
N ARG A 165 -1.06 -18.34 -7.36
CA ARG A 165 -1.18 -19.63 -8.04
C ARG A 165 0.12 -20.00 -8.75
N PRO A 166 0.36 -21.29 -9.04
CA PRO A 166 1.43 -21.69 -9.94
C PRO A 166 1.32 -20.96 -11.29
N GLY A 167 2.42 -20.31 -11.71
CA GLY A 167 2.48 -19.50 -12.93
C GLY A 167 1.89 -18.08 -12.80
N GLY A 168 1.49 -17.66 -11.60
CA GLY A 168 1.13 -16.27 -11.32
C GLY A 168 2.34 -15.33 -11.29
N ALA A 169 2.09 -14.02 -11.21
CA ALA A 169 3.13 -13.01 -11.24
C ALA A 169 3.08 -12.04 -10.07
N PHE A 170 4.28 -11.62 -9.63
CA PHE A 170 4.46 -10.58 -8.64
C PHE A 170 4.99 -9.30 -9.29
N TYR A 171 4.27 -8.20 -9.13
CA TYR A 171 4.67 -6.88 -9.61
C TYR A 171 4.99 -5.98 -8.43
N PHE A 172 6.15 -5.32 -8.48
CA PHE A 172 6.53 -4.38 -7.44
C PHE A 172 7.19 -3.12 -7.99
N MET A 173 7.04 -2.02 -7.25
CA MET A 173 7.71 -0.75 -7.49
C MET A 173 8.02 -0.10 -6.14
N GLU A 174 9.29 0.07 -5.81
CA GLU A 174 9.73 0.43 -4.47
C GLU A 174 10.78 1.52 -4.46
N HIS A 175 10.88 2.24 -3.34
CA HIS A 175 12.04 3.10 -3.09
C HIS A 175 13.26 2.25 -2.74
N VAL A 176 14.35 2.49 -3.46
CA VAL A 176 15.65 1.89 -3.18
C VAL A 176 16.64 2.95 -2.72
N ALA A 177 17.63 2.56 -1.93
CA ALA A 177 18.72 3.47 -1.59
C ALA A 177 19.45 3.89 -2.86
N ALA A 178 19.71 5.19 -3.02
CA ALA A 178 20.55 5.68 -4.10
C ALA A 178 21.98 5.14 -3.93
N GLU A 179 22.63 4.84 -5.05
CA GLU A 179 24.07 4.56 -5.04
C GLU A 179 24.81 5.78 -4.48
N ARG A 180 25.84 5.51 -3.67
CA ARG A 180 26.67 6.55 -3.05
C ARG A 180 27.64 7.15 -4.06
#